data_AF-A0A521X960-F1
#
_entry.id   AF-A0A521X960-F1
#
_cell.length_a   1.000
_cell.length_b   1.000
_cell.length_c   1.000
_cell.angle_alpha   90.00
_cell.angle_beta   90.00
_cell.angle_gamma   90.00
#
_symmetry.space_group_name_H-M   'P 1'
#
loop_
_entity.id
_entity.type
_entity.pdbx_description
1 polymer ?
#
loop_
_entity_poly.entity_id
_entity_poly.type
_entity_poly.pdbx_seq_one_letter_code
_entity_poly.pdbx_strand_id
1 'polypeptide(L)' 'VQDDVTEGRSHLNISEWGTRKFHGDEAAEEVEKGEMPLSIYVFTHPEANLTAGEKEQFIQGLKETFGGESEEQEYEEEQ' A
#
# COMPACT_ATOMS: atom_id res chain seq x y z
N VAL A 1 -8.95 -6.76 -11.09
CA VAL A 1 -8.63 -5.39 -11.61
C VAL A 1 -9.70 -4.38 -11.22
N GLN A 2 -10.96 -4.50 -11.65
CA GLN A 2 -11.99 -3.52 -11.22
C GLN A 2 -12.25 -3.56 -9.71
N ASP A 3 -12.30 -4.76 -9.12
CA ASP A 3 -12.47 -4.93 -7.68
C ASP A 3 -11.25 -4.38 -6.92
N ASP A 4 -10.03 -4.77 -7.28
CA ASP A 4 -8.77 -4.26 -6.70
C ASP A 4 -8.70 -2.72 -6.75
N VAL A 5 -9.16 -2.09 -7.84
CA VAL A 5 -9.20 -0.62 -7.96
C VAL A 5 -10.27 -0.01 -7.06
N THR A 6 -11.42 -0.66 -6.92
CA THR A 6 -12.53 -0.16 -6.09
C THR A 6 -12.16 -0.24 -4.62
N GLU A 7 -11.57 -1.35 -4.18
CA GLU A 7 -11.04 -1.57 -2.84
C GLU A 7 -9.87 -0.63 -2.54
N GLY A 8 -8.86 -0.57 -3.41
CA GLY A 8 -7.75 0.38 -3.24
C GLY A 8 -8.21 1.83 -3.12
N ARG A 9 -9.27 2.23 -3.83
CA ARG A 9 -9.86 3.57 -3.69
C ARG A 9 -10.68 3.73 -2.40
N SER A 10 -11.28 2.70 -1.84
CA SER A 10 -12.00 2.85 -0.56
C SER A 10 -11.05 3.02 0.62
N HIS A 11 -9.81 2.51 0.52
CA HIS A 11 -8.78 2.58 1.57
C HIS A 11 -7.75 3.72 1.34
N LEU A 12 -7.41 4.02 0.08
CA LEU A 12 -6.31 4.92 -0.29
C LEU A 12 -6.69 5.90 -1.43
N ASN A 13 -7.68 6.77 -1.18
CA ASN A 13 -8.07 7.82 -2.14
C ASN A 13 -7.36 9.15 -1.89
N ILE A 14 -6.29 9.42 -2.64
CA ILE A 14 -5.51 10.67 -2.54
C ILE A 14 -6.36 11.92 -2.81
N SER A 15 -7.43 11.84 -3.60
CA SER A 15 -8.29 13.01 -3.86
C SER A 15 -9.11 13.43 -2.64
N GLU A 16 -9.28 12.54 -1.67
CA GLU A 16 -9.98 12.80 -0.40
C GLU A 16 -9.01 13.10 0.74
N TRP A 17 -7.75 13.43 0.42
CA TRP A 17 -6.70 13.74 1.40
C TRP A 17 -7.14 14.81 2.40
N GLY A 18 -7.01 14.52 3.70
CA GLY A 18 -7.43 15.42 4.78
C GLY A 18 -8.94 15.45 5.06
N THR A 19 -9.75 14.71 4.30
CA THR A 19 -11.21 14.59 4.55
C THR A 19 -11.56 13.28 5.26
N ARG A 20 -10.74 12.23 5.09
CA ARG A 20 -10.92 10.90 5.70
C ARG A 20 -9.58 10.40 6.25
N LYS A 21 -9.65 9.51 7.25
CA LYS A 21 -8.50 8.71 7.70
C LYS A 21 -8.03 7.78 6.59
N PHE A 22 -6.73 7.68 6.38
CA PHE A 22 -6.12 6.77 5.42
C PHE A 22 -5.56 5.54 6.12
N HIS A 23 -5.65 4.39 5.46
CA HIS A 23 -4.91 3.19 5.84
C HIS A 23 -3.64 3.09 4.99
N GLY A 24 -2.76 4.09 5.12
CA GLY A 24 -1.47 4.08 4.43
C GLY A 24 -0.58 2.90 4.82
N ASP A 25 -0.80 2.38 6.02
CA ASP A 25 -0.07 1.26 6.61
C ASP A 25 -0.37 -0.05 5.86
N GLU A 26 -1.63 -0.29 5.45
CA GLU A 26 -2.02 -1.43 4.62
C GLU A 26 -1.26 -1.42 3.28
N ALA A 27 -1.16 -0.26 2.63
CA ALA A 27 -0.41 -0.15 1.37
C ALA A 27 1.09 -0.43 1.54
N ALA A 28 1.67 -0.05 2.69
CA ALA A 28 3.05 -0.35 3.00
C ALA A 28 3.26 -1.85 3.29
N GLU A 29 2.31 -2.50 3.96
CA GLU A 29 2.32 -3.93 4.27
C GLU A 29 2.23 -4.79 3.01
N GLU A 30 1.38 -4.45 2.05
CA GLU A 30 1.26 -5.16 0.76
C GLU A 30 2.55 -5.16 -0.04
N VAL A 31 3.30 -4.05 0.02
CA VAL A 31 4.63 -3.97 -0.57
C VAL A 31 5.61 -4.83 0.24
N GLU A 32 5.59 -4.76 1.57
CA GLU A 32 6.46 -5.54 2.46
C GLU A 32 6.30 -7.06 2.23
N LYS A 33 5.05 -7.56 2.18
CA LYS A 33 4.69 -8.94 1.85
C LYS A 33 5.10 -9.37 0.45
N GLY A 34 5.31 -8.41 -0.45
CA GLY A 34 5.69 -8.66 -1.84
C GLY A 34 4.51 -9.08 -2.73
N GLU A 35 3.27 -8.85 -2.26
CA GLU A 35 2.08 -8.96 -3.11
C GLU A 35 2.08 -7.86 -4.18
N MET A 36 2.61 -6.69 -3.81
CA MET A 36 2.81 -5.56 -4.72
C MET A 36 4.31 -5.31 -4.98
N PRO A 37 4.71 -5.12 -6.26
CA PRO A 37 3.89 -5.11 -7.46
C PRO A 37 3.56 -6.52 -7.99
N LEU A 38 2.39 -6.68 -8.62
CA LEU A 38 1.98 -7.95 -9.26
C LEU A 38 3.05 -8.48 -10.21
N SER A 39 3.37 -9.77 -10.12
CA SER A 39 4.47 -10.36 -10.91
C SER A 39 4.27 -10.23 -12.42
N ILE A 40 3.02 -10.30 -12.89
CA ILE A 40 2.68 -10.08 -14.31
C ILE A 40 2.96 -8.65 -14.77
N TYR A 41 2.80 -7.67 -13.86
CA TYR A 41 3.08 -6.28 -14.14
C TYR A 41 4.58 -6.07 -14.29
N VAL A 42 5.38 -6.62 -13.37
CA VAL A 42 6.85 -6.58 -13.39
C VAL A 42 7.43 -7.22 -14.65
N PHE A 43 6.83 -8.31 -15.15
CA PHE A 43 7.26 -8.93 -16.41
C PHE A 43 7.22 -7.96 -17.60
N THR A 44 6.19 -7.12 -17.66
CA THR A 44 6.03 -6.10 -18.71
C THR A 44 6.68 -4.75 -18.40
N HIS A 45 6.98 -4.49 -17.12
CA HIS A 45 7.54 -3.24 -16.59
C HIS A 45 8.68 -3.58 -15.63
N PRO A 46 9.88 -3.92 -16.13
CA PRO A 46 11.01 -4.31 -15.31
C PRO A 46 11.47 -3.20 -14.35
N GLU A 47 11.18 -1.93 -14.67
CA GLU A 47 11.42 -0.76 -13.82
C GLU A 47 10.60 -0.79 -12.52
N ALA A 48 9.51 -1.55 -12.45
CA ALA A 48 8.72 -1.72 -11.24
C ALA A 48 9.38 -2.68 -10.23
N ASN A 49 10.45 -3.39 -10.63
CA ASN A 49 11.22 -4.23 -9.74
C ASN A 49 12.21 -3.39 -8.92
N LEU A 50 11.70 -2.79 -7.85
CA LEU A 50 12.50 -1.97 -6.94
C LEU A 50 13.61 -2.80 -6.28
N THR A 51 14.79 -2.21 -6.15
CA THR A 51 15.86 -2.80 -5.32
C THR A 51 15.44 -2.81 -3.85
N ALA A 52 16.10 -3.62 -3.02
CA ALA A 52 15.78 -3.70 -1.59
C ALA A 52 15.80 -2.32 -0.89
N GLY A 53 16.80 -1.48 -1.21
CA GLY A 53 16.90 -0.14 -0.63
C GLY A 53 15.83 0.83 -1.14
N GLU A 54 15.45 0.76 -2.41
CA GLU A 54 14.35 1.57 -2.96
C GLU A 54 13.00 1.12 -2.39
N LYS A 55 12.82 -0.18 -2.19
CA LYS A 55 11.62 -0.76 -1.58
C LYS A 55 11.48 -0.29 -0.13
N GLU A 56 12.55 -0.32 0.66
CA GLU A 56 12.54 0.21 2.03
C GLU A 56 12.22 1.70 2.07
N GLN A 57 12.82 2.51 1.19
CA GLN A 57 12.53 3.94 1.10
C GLN A 57 11.08 4.21 0.70
N PHE A 58 10.53 3.40 -0.20
CA PHE A 58 9.13 3.50 -0.62
C PHE A 58 8.18 3.15 0.54
N ILE A 59 8.42 2.05 1.24
CA ILE A 59 7.66 1.65 2.43
C ILE A 59 7.71 2.74 3.51
N GLN A 60 8.91 3.28 3.78
CA GLN A 60 9.09 4.34 4.76
C GLN A 60 8.32 5.62 4.36
N GLY A 61 8.40 6.01 3.08
CA GLY A 61 7.67 7.17 2.56
C GLY A 61 6.15 6.99 2.63
N LEU A 62 5.65 5.77 2.40
CA LEU A 62 4.24 5.43 2.57
C LEU A 62 3.81 5.59 4.03
N LYS A 63 4.57 5.03 4.97
CA LYS A 63 4.27 5.15 6.42
C LYS A 63 4.33 6.61 6.90
N GLU A 64 5.33 7.38 6.47
CA GLU A 64 5.48 8.78 6.90
C GLU A 64 4.41 9.70 6.32
N THR A 65 4.01 9.47 5.06
CA THR A 65 3.06 10.35 4.37
C THR A 65 1.61 9.93 4.66
N PHE A 66 1.33 8.63 4.69
CA PHE A 66 -0.03 8.06 4.72
C PHE A 66 -0.34 7.29 6.01
N GLY A 67 0.65 6.97 6.85
CA GLY A 67 0.46 6.26 8.14
C GLY A 67 0.06 7.16 9.31
N GLY A 68 -0.27 8.42 9.04
CA GLY A 68 -0.80 9.34 10.05
C GLY A 68 -2.30 9.19 10.22
N GLU A 69 -2.73 8.29 11.12
CA GLU A 69 -3.95 8.32 11.98
C GLU A 69 -4.51 6.93 12.40
N SER A 70 -3.70 5.87 12.39
CA SER A 70 -4.05 4.62 13.06
C SER A 70 -3.12 4.39 14.27
N GLU A 71 -3.68 4.58 15.47
CA GLU A 71 -3.16 3.89 16.64
C GLU A 71 -3.38 2.39 16.38
N GLU A 72 -2.32 1.61 16.53
CA GLU A 72 -2.27 0.14 16.63
C GLU A 72 -3.61 -0.49 17.08
N GLN A 73 -4.41 -1.12 16.20
CA GLN A 73 -5.35 -2.20 16.57
C GLN A 73 -5.59 -3.19 15.41
N GLU A 74 -4.81 -4.29 15.44
CA GLU A 74 -5.27 -5.69 15.39
C GLU A 74 -6.27 -6.10 14.28
N TYR A 75 -5.76 -6.75 13.23
CA TYR A 75 -6.56 -7.67 12.42
C TYR A 75 -6.66 -9.00 13.18
N GLU A 76 -7.77 -9.22 13.88
CA GLU A 76 -8.22 -10.59 14.14
C GLU A 76 -8.67 -11.19 12.79
N GLU A 77 -7.84 -12.09 12.25
CA GLU A 77 -8.27 -13.07 11.25
C GLU A 77 -9.38 -13.94 11.87
N GLU A 78 -10.64 -13.67 11.55
CA GLU A 78 -11.71 -14.67 11.74
C GLU A 78 -11.87 -15.51 10.47
N GLN A 79 -11.69 -16.82 10.70
CA GLN A 79 -11.69 -17.96 9.77
C GLN A 79 -13.07 -18.28 9.16
#